data_AF-A0A328EN82-F1
#
_entry.id   AF-A0A328EN82-F1
#
_cell.length_a   1.000
_cell.length_b   1.000
_cell.length_c   1.000
_cell.angle_alpha   90.00
_cell.angle_beta   90.00
_cell.angle_gamma   90.00
#
_symmetry.space_group_name_H-M   'P 1'
#
loop_
_entity.id
_entity.type
_entity.pdbx_description
1 polymer ?
#
loop_
_entity_poly.entity_id
_entity_poly.type
_entity_poly.pdbx_seq_one_letter_code
_entity_poly.pdbx_strand_id
1 'polypeptide(L)'
;MEEQKTQRLNFQKLYRKYKAIFEFSGDPIVISEIKSVGPHGRTIIEVNEAAIKHFGYSRSELLLHDTAFCTLTKRLILFYLGWDRN
;
A
#
# COMPACT_ATOMS: atom_id res chain seq x y z
N MET A 1 -21.09 -28.20 -13.65
CA MET A 1 -20.05 -27.50 -14.45
C MET A 1 -20.37 -26.03 -14.70
N GLU A 2 -21.64 -25.65 -14.89
CA GLU A 2 -22.01 -24.22 -15.05
C GLU A 2 -21.70 -23.36 -13.82
N GLU A 3 -21.94 -23.90 -12.61
CA GLU A 3 -21.75 -23.15 -11.38
C GLU A 3 -20.29 -22.73 -11.11
N GLN A 4 -19.32 -23.60 -11.40
CA GLN A 4 -17.88 -23.26 -11.32
C GLN A 4 -17.48 -22.21 -12.36
N LYS A 5 -18.08 -22.23 -13.56
CA LYS A 5 -17.79 -21.23 -14.60
C LYS A 5 -18.31 -19.85 -14.18
N THR A 6 -19.51 -19.78 -13.61
CA THR A 6 -20.10 -18.53 -13.11
C THR A 6 -19.31 -17.97 -11.92
N GLN A 7 -18.91 -18.82 -10.97
CA GLN A 7 -18.05 -18.41 -9.85
C GLN A 7 -16.70 -17.85 -10.32
N ARG A 8 -16.04 -18.51 -11.27
CA ARG A 8 -14.78 -18.02 -11.86
C ARG A 8 -14.95 -16.68 -12.57
N LEU A 9 -16.03 -16.53 -13.35
CA LEU A 9 -16.31 -15.30 -14.06
C LEU A 9 -16.57 -14.13 -13.09
N ASN A 10 -17.34 -14.38 -12.03
CA ASN A 10 -17.61 -13.39 -11.00
C ASN A 10 -16.32 -13.00 -10.27
N PHE A 11 -15.50 -13.97 -9.89
CA PHE A 11 -14.20 -13.72 -9.28
C PHE A 11 -13.31 -12.85 -10.19
N GLN A 12 -13.24 -13.17 -11.48
CA GLN A 12 -12.46 -12.40 -12.44
C GLN A 12 -12.97 -10.96 -12.61
N LYS A 13 -14.30 -10.76 -12.63
CA LYS A 13 -14.92 -9.44 -12.68
C LYS A 13 -14.61 -8.62 -11.43
N LEU A 14 -14.74 -9.22 -10.25
CA LEU A 14 -14.40 -8.54 -8.98
C LEU A 14 -12.91 -8.19 -8.92
N TYR A 15 -12.04 -9.13 -9.28
CA TYR A 15 -10.60 -8.90 -9.30
C TYR A 15 -10.21 -7.73 -10.22
N ARG A 16 -10.79 -7.64 -11.42
CA ARG A 16 -10.55 -6.53 -12.34
C ARG A 16 -11.02 -5.19 -11.78
N LYS A 17 -12.17 -5.15 -11.12
CA LYS A 17 -12.67 -3.93 -10.45
C LYS A 17 -11.74 -3.51 -9.32
N TYR A 18 -11.37 -4.45 -8.45
CA TYR A 18 -10.43 -4.20 -7.36
C TYR A 18 -9.10 -3.66 -7.88
N LYS A 19 -8.50 -4.35 -8.87
CA LYS A 19 -7.23 -3.94 -9.48
C LYS A 19 -7.32 -2.56 -10.10
N ALA A 20 -8.42 -2.24 -10.79
CA ALA A 20 -8.62 -0.91 -11.36
C ALA A 20 -8.66 0.17 -10.27
N ILE A 21 -9.41 -0.04 -9.18
CA ILE A 21 -9.48 0.93 -8.08
C ILE A 21 -8.11 1.08 -7.41
N PHE A 22 -7.40 -0.03 -7.19
CA PHE A 22 -6.10 -0.03 -6.53
C PHE A 22 -5.04 0.73 -7.37
N GLU A 23 -4.91 0.40 -8.65
CA GLU A 23 -3.86 0.94 -9.53
C GLU A 23 -4.15 2.37 -10.02
N PHE A 24 -5.42 2.71 -10.24
CA PHE A 24 -5.82 4.04 -10.73
C PHE A 24 -6.24 5.00 -9.62
N SER A 25 -6.18 4.59 -8.36
CA SER A 25 -6.35 5.53 -7.23
C SER A 25 -5.29 6.63 -7.32
N GLY A 26 -5.72 7.89 -7.21
CA GLY A 26 -4.80 9.03 -7.14
C GLY A 26 -4.00 9.07 -5.84
N ASP A 27 -4.53 8.48 -4.77
CA ASP A 27 -3.88 8.42 -3.47
C ASP A 27 -2.94 7.21 -3.35
N PRO A 28 -1.80 7.37 -2.66
CA PRO A 28 -0.90 6.27 -2.29
C PRO A 28 -1.61 5.22 -1.42
N ILE A 29 -1.65 3.98 -1.89
CA ILE A 29 -2.18 2.84 -1.12
C ILE A 29 -1.03 1.88 -0.83
N VAL A 30 -0.89 1.55 0.46
CA VAL A 30 0.07 0.58 0.98
C VAL A 30 -0.69 -0.43 1.82
N ILE A 31 -0.59 -1.70 1.46
CA ILE A 31 -1.14 -2.82 2.22
C ILE A 31 0.00 -3.43 3.03
N SER A 32 -0.25 -3.63 4.33
CA SER A 32 0.74 -4.19 5.24
C SER A 32 0.14 -5.31 6.09
N GLU A 33 0.96 -6.31 6.37
CA GLU A 33 0.65 -7.40 7.28
C GLU A 33 1.20 -7.07 8.68
N ILE A 34 0.36 -7.25 9.70
CA ILE A 34 0.75 -7.03 11.09
C ILE A 34 1.32 -8.35 11.65
N LYS A 35 2.64 -8.41 11.79
CA LYS A 35 3.36 -9.55 12.37
C LYS A 35 3.62 -9.39 13.87
N SER A 36 3.71 -8.15 14.37
CA SER A 36 3.95 -7.88 15.78
C SER A 36 3.38 -6.52 16.19
N VAL A 37 3.12 -6.36 17.49
CA VAL A 37 2.66 -5.10 18.08
C VAL A 37 3.90 -4.24 18.39
N GLY A 38 4.34 -3.46 17.40
CA GLY A 38 5.48 -2.56 17.51
C GLY A 38 5.70 -1.74 16.22
N PRO A 39 6.56 -0.71 16.25
CA PRO A 39 6.78 0.19 15.10
C PRO A 39 7.32 -0.52 13.85
N HIS A 40 8.06 -1.62 14.02
CA HIS A 40 8.60 -2.46 12.93
C HIS A 40 7.80 -3.74 12.71
N GLY A 41 6.62 -3.87 13.33
CA GLY A 41 5.80 -5.07 13.27
C GLY A 41 4.90 -5.16 12.03
N ARG A 42 5.03 -4.23 11.07
CA ARG A 42 4.14 -4.12 9.90
C ARG A 42 4.93 -4.24 8.61
N THR A 43 4.94 -5.41 7.99
CA THR A 43 5.64 -5.62 6.71
C THR A 43 4.75 -5.20 5.56
N ILE A 44 5.28 -4.43 4.61
CA ILE A 44 4.54 -4.06 3.40
C ILE A 44 4.40 -5.29 2.51
N ILE A 45 3.17 -5.61 2.12
CA ILE A 45 2.87 -6.76 1.24
C ILE A 45 2.42 -6.33 -0.15
N GLU A 46 1.88 -5.12 -0.30
CA GLU A 46 1.44 -4.61 -1.59
C GLU A 46 1.44 -3.08 -1.62
N VAL A 47 1.74 -2.52 -2.79
CA VAL A 47 1.72 -1.07 -3.05
C VAL A 47 1.15 -0.80 -4.44
N ASN A 48 0.36 0.27 -4.56
CA ASN A 48 -0.15 0.73 -5.85
C ASN A 48 0.86 1.63 -6.59
N GLU A 49 0.62 1.87 -7.88
CA GLU A 49 1.46 2.77 -8.67
C GLU A 49 1.51 4.21 -8.12
N ALA A 50 0.45 4.70 -7.50
CA ALA A 50 0.46 6.02 -6.85
C ALA A 50 1.45 6.06 -5.68
N ALA A 51 1.57 5.00 -4.88
CA ALA A 51 2.53 4.91 -3.79
C ALA A 51 3.97 4.89 -4.31
N ILE A 52 4.26 4.11 -5.36
CA ILE A 52 5.58 4.09 -6.01
C ILE A 52 5.97 5.49 -6.47
N LYS A 53 5.06 6.21 -7.15
CA LYS A 53 5.29 7.59 -7.62
C LYS A 53 5.44 8.58 -6.47
N HIS A 54 4.65 8.41 -5.41
CA HIS A 54 4.63 9.33 -4.26
C HIS A 54 5.88 9.20 -3.39
N PHE A 55 6.35 7.97 -3.16
CA PHE A 55 7.52 7.69 -2.34
C PHE A 55 8.82 7.71 -3.14
N GLY A 56 8.76 7.52 -4.47
CA GLY A 56 9.93 7.54 -5.35
C GLY A 56 10.78 6.27 -5.31
N TYR A 57 10.29 5.20 -4.67
CA TYR A 57 10.96 3.91 -4.58
C TYR A 57 10.28 2.88 -5.47
N SER A 58 11.04 1.90 -5.93
CA SER A 58 10.50 0.76 -6.66
C SER A 58 9.60 -0.10 -5.77
N ARG A 59 8.67 -0.83 -6.40
CA ARG A 59 7.79 -1.79 -5.70
C ARG A 59 8.59 -2.78 -4.85
N SER A 60 9.68 -3.32 -5.39
CA SER A 60 10.55 -4.28 -4.70
C SER A 60 11.20 -3.71 -3.45
N GLU A 61 11.66 -2.46 -3.50
CA GLU A 61 12.25 -1.81 -2.33
C GLU A 61 11.21 -1.58 -1.24
N LEU A 62 10.02 -1.10 -1.61
CA LEU A 62 8.93 -0.89 -0.65
C LEU A 62 8.51 -2.19 0.04
N LEU A 63 8.47 -3.31 -0.68
CA LEU A 63 8.11 -4.63 -0.14
C LEU A 63 9.15 -5.22 0.83
N LEU A 64 10.41 -4.77 0.77
CA LEU A 64 11.46 -5.20 1.71
C LEU A 64 11.37 -4.46 3.05
N HIS A 65 10.58 -3.40 3.12
CA HIS A 65 10.52 -2.51 4.27
C HIS A 65 9.20 -2.62 5.05
N ASP A 66 9.24 -2.07 6.26
CA ASP A 66 8.05 -1.89 7.09
C ASP A 66 7.31 -0.59 6.75
N THR A 67 6.08 -0.45 7.25
CA THR A 67 5.32 0.79 7.04
C THR A 67 5.95 2.04 7.66
N ALA A 68 6.87 1.90 8.61
CA ALA A 68 7.57 3.03 9.20
C ALA A 68 8.58 3.66 8.20
N PHE A 69 9.07 2.89 7.23
CA PHE A 69 9.85 3.42 6.11
C PHE A 69 9.09 4.51 5.33
N CYS A 70 7.79 4.31 5.10
CA CYS A 70 6.93 5.28 4.43
C CYS A 70 6.62 6.52 5.30
N THR A 71 6.71 6.42 6.64
CA THR A 71 6.48 7.56 7.54
C THR A 71 7.76 8.37 7.76
N LEU A 72 8.94 7.73 7.71
CA LEU A 72 10.25 8.37 7.88
C LEU A 72 10.62 9.27 6.70
N THR A 73 10.25 8.89 5.47
CA THR A 73 10.52 9.69 4.26
C THR A 73 9.74 11.00 4.21
N LYS A 74 8.59 11.10 4.90
CA LYS A 74 7.90 12.37 5.17
C LYS A 74 8.30 13.05 6.48
N ARG A 75 9.06 12.39 7.35
CA ARG A 75 9.50 12.98 8.62
C ARG A 75 10.49 14.12 8.42
N LEU A 76 11.22 14.15 7.29
CA LEU A 76 12.01 15.33 6.90
C LEU A 76 11.13 16.55 6.59
N ILE A 77 9.91 16.37 6.08
CA ILE A 77 8.96 17.46 5.80
C ILE A 77 8.15 17.83 7.05
N LEU A 78 7.79 16.86 7.90
CA LEU A 78 7.11 17.13 9.17
C LEU A 78 8.02 17.84 10.20
N PHE A 79 9.33 17.61 10.18
CA PHE A 79 10.27 18.47 10.91
C PHE A 79 10.31 19.92 10.37
N TYR A 80 10.02 20.11 9.08
CA TYR A 80 10.00 21.43 8.44
C TYR A 80 8.65 22.17 8.56
N LEU A 81 7.56 21.48 8.94
CA LEU A 81 6.23 22.07 9.10
C LEU A 81 5.68 21.82 10.51
N GLY A 82 6.40 22.36 11.50
CA GLY A 82 5.84 22.83 12.77
C GLY A 82 4.92 21.85 13.49
N TRP A 83 5.51 20.91 14.21
CA TRP A 83 4.81 20.25 15.32
C TRP A 83 5.66 20.26 16.59
N ASP A 84 6.15 21.45 16.95
CA ASP A 84 6.14 21.85 18.37
C ASP A 84 4.74 22.37 18.67
N ARG A 85 3.86 21.46 19.07
CA ARG A 85 2.70 21.85 19.87
C ARG A 85 3.02 21.50 21.31
N ASN A 86 3.19 22.56 22.11
CA ASN A 86 2.95 22.57 23.56
C ASN A 86 1.75 21.71 23.94
#